data_AF-A0AAP6DBY2-F1
#
_entry.id   AF-A0AAP6DBY2-F1
#
_cell.length_a   1.000
_cell.length_b   1.000
_cell.length_c   1.000
_cell.angle_alpha   90.00
_cell.angle_beta   90.00
_cell.angle_gamma   90.00
#
_symmetry.space_group_name_H-M   'P 1'
#
loop_
_entity.id
_entity.type
_entity.pdbx_description
1 polymer ?
#
loop_
_entity_poly.entity_id
_entity_poly.type
_entity_poly.pdbx_seq_one_letter_code
_entity_poly.pdbx_strand_id
1 'polypeptide(L)'
;RVVDEIVIVNNTHYSDVLLTNRLELETGRKIETAEIEKAVENLYALDRFELITYHFEEVDGSNLLVFDVNEKSWGPNYLNFRFFLEDDFDTDSQYGIGMSTNFTNLNSHGAEMALNVEMGTDKLIEAELYSPVLSSQEFFVAGKVAYSSEGRNLPVSDDDSSLSSVNDFLPVSYTEFVSEIAIGIQPTLWQELRLGGRYSSGSIELSTLASVGNLDFERRGLFANYRLDTLDDFAFPTRGLLVDLEYLV
;
A
#
# COMPACT_ATOMS: atom_id res chain seq x y z
N ARG A 1 6.64 -29.37 -22.92
CA ARG A 1 7.87 -29.79 -23.67
C ARG A 1 9.06 -29.44 -22.78
N VAL A 2 10.27 -29.95 -23.03
CA VAL A 2 11.45 -29.36 -22.38
C VAL A 2 11.54 -27.93 -22.88
N VAL A 3 11.65 -26.96 -21.97
CA VAL A 3 11.76 -25.55 -22.30
C VAL A 3 13.23 -25.18 -22.21
N ASP A 4 13.82 -24.82 -23.33
CA ASP A 4 15.24 -24.48 -23.42
C ASP A 4 15.47 -23.02 -22.98
N GLU A 5 14.53 -22.13 -23.28
CA GLU A 5 14.63 -20.70 -22.96
C GLU A 5 13.24 -20.09 -22.71
N ILE A 6 13.20 -19.08 -21.83
CA ILE A 6 12.02 -18.27 -21.56
C ILE A 6 12.27 -16.88 -22.13
N VAL A 7 11.34 -16.40 -22.95
CA VAL A 7 11.43 -15.10 -23.62
C VAL A 7 10.26 -14.23 -23.17
N ILE A 8 10.54 -12.98 -22.83
CA ILE A 8 9.50 -11.99 -22.51
C ILE A 8 9.47 -10.95 -23.62
N VAL A 9 8.35 -10.87 -24.33
CA VAL A 9 7.99 -9.73 -25.17
C VAL A 9 7.39 -8.68 -24.24
N ASN A 10 8.25 -7.76 -23.79
CA ASN A 10 7.89 -6.76 -22.80
C ASN A 10 7.35 -5.49 -23.48
N ASN A 11 6.03 -5.32 -23.46
CA ASN A 11 5.34 -4.12 -23.95
C ASN A 11 4.99 -3.16 -22.80
N THR A 12 5.84 -3.10 -21.77
CA THR A 12 5.59 -2.33 -20.55
C THR A 12 6.80 -1.47 -20.19
N HIS A 13 6.60 -0.53 -19.25
CA HIS A 13 7.73 0.25 -18.72
C HIS A 13 8.54 -0.48 -17.63
N TYR A 14 8.18 -1.72 -17.26
CA TYR A 14 8.88 -2.54 -16.27
C TYR A 14 10.19 -3.13 -16.81
N SER A 15 11.15 -3.43 -15.94
CA SER A 15 12.40 -4.05 -16.37
C SER A 15 12.22 -5.54 -16.66
N ASP A 16 12.87 -6.04 -17.72
CA ASP A 16 12.84 -7.48 -18.06
C ASP A 16 13.31 -8.36 -16.90
N VAL A 17 14.28 -7.87 -16.12
CA VAL A 17 14.81 -8.56 -14.95
C VAL A 17 13.74 -8.72 -13.87
N LEU A 18 12.93 -7.69 -13.62
CA LEU A 18 11.82 -7.75 -12.67
C LEU A 18 10.76 -8.76 -13.15
N LEU A 19 10.36 -8.67 -14.42
CA LEU A 19 9.35 -9.57 -14.99
C LEU A 19 9.85 -11.03 -14.97
N THR A 20 11.11 -11.26 -15.35
CA THR A 20 11.72 -12.60 -15.38
C THR A 20 11.82 -13.21 -13.99
N ASN A 21 12.32 -12.46 -13.00
CA ASN A 21 12.41 -12.93 -11.63
C ASN A 21 11.04 -13.34 -11.08
N ARG A 22 9.99 -12.63 -11.49
CA ARG A 22 8.63 -12.86 -11.02
C ARG A 22 7.95 -14.09 -11.62
N LEU A 23 8.41 -14.55 -12.79
CA LEU A 23 7.93 -15.79 -13.37
C LEU A 23 8.28 -17.00 -12.49
N GLU A 24 9.41 -16.95 -11.76
CA GLU A 24 9.87 -18.04 -10.87
C GLU A 24 9.96 -19.41 -11.58
N LEU A 25 10.30 -19.39 -12.88
CA LEU A 25 10.41 -20.59 -13.71
C LEU A 25 11.87 -20.98 -13.96
N GLU A 26 12.12 -22.28 -14.00
CA GLU A 26 13.43 -22.86 -14.33
C GLU A 26 13.41 -23.52 -15.71
N THR A 27 14.41 -23.21 -16.54
CA THR A 27 14.59 -23.81 -17.88
C THR A 27 15.33 -25.15 -17.81
N GLY A 28 15.47 -25.82 -18.96
CA GLY A 28 16.17 -27.10 -19.10
C GLY A 28 15.33 -28.31 -18.65
N ARG A 29 14.04 -28.10 -18.36
CA ARG A 29 13.12 -29.17 -17.97
C ARG A 29 11.75 -29.01 -18.61
N LYS A 30 10.93 -30.06 -18.47
CA LYS A 30 9.51 -29.94 -18.75
C LYS A 30 8.87 -29.04 -17.69
N ILE A 31 8.21 -27.98 -18.14
CA ILE A 31 7.39 -27.10 -17.31
C ILE A 31 5.93 -27.55 -17.49
N GLU A 32 5.25 -27.84 -16.39
CA GLU A 32 3.83 -28.21 -16.43
C GLU A 32 2.95 -26.95 -16.55
N THR A 33 1.76 -27.09 -17.15
CA THR A 33 0.84 -25.97 -17.37
C THR A 33 0.52 -25.21 -16.08
N ALA A 34 0.33 -25.91 -14.96
CA ALA A 34 0.05 -25.29 -13.66
C ALA A 34 1.19 -24.37 -13.18
N GLU A 35 2.44 -24.66 -13.53
CA GLU A 35 3.58 -23.79 -13.18
C GLU A 35 3.61 -22.52 -14.05
N ILE A 36 3.25 -22.65 -15.33
CA ILE A 36 3.12 -21.51 -16.25
C ILE A 36 1.96 -20.61 -15.80
N GLU A 37 0.81 -21.20 -15.45
CA GLU A 37 -0.33 -20.47 -14.92
C GLU A 37 0.03 -19.74 -13.62
N LYS A 38 0.80 -20.40 -12.74
CA LYS A 38 1.28 -19.76 -11.51
C LYS A 38 2.22 -18.58 -11.79
N ALA A 39 3.10 -18.71 -12.78
CA ALA A 39 3.97 -17.61 -13.22
C ALA A 39 3.16 -16.42 -13.75
N VAL A 40 2.09 -16.69 -14.51
CA VAL A 40 1.14 -15.65 -14.97
C VAL A 40 0.39 -15.02 -13.80
N GLU A 41 -0.09 -15.80 -12.83
CA GLU A 41 -0.71 -15.29 -11.61
C GLU A 41 0.23 -14.39 -10.82
N ASN A 42 1.50 -14.77 -10.67
CA ASN A 42 2.51 -13.98 -9.96
C ASN A 42 2.72 -12.60 -10.60
N LEU A 43 2.65 -12.50 -11.93
CA LEU A 43 2.67 -11.22 -12.64
C LEU A 43 1.36 -10.46 -12.46
N TYR A 44 0.20 -11.12 -12.58
CA TYR A 44 -1.10 -10.47 -12.36
C TYR A 44 -1.28 -9.95 -10.94
N ALA A 45 -0.61 -10.54 -9.96
CA ALA A 45 -0.62 -10.07 -8.59
C ALA A 45 0.04 -8.68 -8.41
N LEU A 46 0.77 -8.18 -9.41
CA LEU A 46 1.20 -6.77 -9.44
C LEU A 46 0.05 -5.83 -9.82
N ASP A 47 -1.04 -6.33 -10.39
CA ASP A 47 -2.19 -5.54 -10.86
C ASP A 47 -1.82 -4.43 -11.87
N ARG A 48 -0.78 -4.65 -12.68
CA ARG A 48 -0.25 -3.66 -13.65
C ARG A 48 -0.57 -3.98 -15.11
N PHE A 49 -0.93 -5.23 -15.38
CA PHE A 49 -1.04 -5.76 -16.73
C PHE A 49 -2.51 -5.95 -17.13
N GLU A 50 -2.81 -5.63 -18.38
CA GLU A 50 -4.16 -5.84 -18.96
C GLU A 50 -4.28 -7.25 -19.55
N LEU A 51 -3.22 -7.70 -20.23
CA LEU A 51 -3.20 -9.02 -20.85
C LEU A 51 -1.80 -9.62 -20.81
N ILE A 52 -1.70 -10.81 -20.23
CA ILE A 52 -0.53 -11.67 -20.31
C ILE A 52 -0.92 -12.91 -21.09
N THR A 53 -0.24 -13.16 -22.21
CA THR A 53 -0.40 -14.41 -22.97
C THR A 53 0.90 -15.18 -22.96
N TYR A 54 0.80 -16.50 -23.13
CA TYR A 54 1.97 -17.34 -23.30
C TYR A 54 1.76 -18.32 -24.44
N HIS A 55 2.84 -18.68 -25.12
CA HIS A 55 2.83 -19.71 -26.14
C HIS A 55 4.21 -20.38 -26.23
N PHE A 56 4.22 -21.58 -26.81
CA PHE A 56 5.46 -22.27 -27.15
C PHE A 56 5.83 -21.94 -28.59
N GLU A 57 7.10 -21.61 -28.82
CA GLU A 57 7.67 -21.40 -30.14
C GLU A 57 8.91 -22.30 -30.29
N GLU A 58 9.17 -22.80 -31.50
CA GLU A 58 10.39 -23.55 -31.80
C GLU A 58 11.24 -22.73 -32.76
N VAL A 59 12.43 -22.33 -32.31
CA VAL A 59 13.37 -21.50 -33.09
C VAL A 59 14.71 -22.22 -33.12
N ASP A 60 15.21 -22.51 -34.32
CA ASP A 60 16.49 -23.21 -34.54
C ASP A 60 16.64 -24.53 -33.74
N GLY A 61 15.53 -25.24 -33.52
CA GLY A 61 15.47 -26.50 -32.76
C GLY A 61 15.44 -26.31 -31.23
N SER A 62 15.39 -25.07 -30.73
CA SER A 62 15.19 -24.75 -29.32
C SER A 62 13.72 -24.48 -29.03
N ASN A 63 13.20 -25.05 -27.96
CA ASN A 63 11.83 -24.83 -27.49
C ASN A 63 11.77 -23.62 -26.57
N LEU A 64 11.17 -22.54 -27.04
CA LEU A 64 10.96 -21.30 -26.30
C LEU A 64 9.59 -21.33 -25.63
N LEU A 65 9.52 -20.82 -24.40
CA LEU A 65 8.27 -20.39 -23.77
C LEU A 65 8.24 -18.86 -23.80
N VAL A 66 7.38 -18.32 -24.65
CA VAL A 66 7.27 -16.88 -24.90
C VAL A 66 6.10 -16.31 -24.12
N PHE A 67 6.35 -15.28 -23.31
CA PHE A 67 5.35 -14.49 -22.63
C PHE A 67 5.21 -13.12 -23.31
N ASP A 68 3.99 -12.76 -23.70
CA ASP A 68 3.66 -11.42 -24.19
C ASP A 68 2.95 -10.67 -23.06
N VAL A 69 3.62 -9.64 -22.53
CA VAL A 69 3.19 -8.90 -21.34
C VAL A 69 2.78 -7.49 -21.76
N ASN A 70 1.49 -7.20 -21.67
CA ASN A 70 0.92 -5.90 -22.02
C ASN A 70 0.46 -5.15 -20.77
N GLU A 71 0.94 -3.93 -20.65
CA GLU A 71 0.56 -3.02 -19.57
C GLU A 71 -0.88 -2.54 -19.71
N LYS A 72 -1.54 -2.24 -18.59
CA LYS A 72 -2.81 -1.50 -18.60
C LYS A 72 -2.65 -0.20 -19.38
N SER A 73 -3.56 0.03 -20.34
CA SER A 73 -3.56 1.26 -21.16
C SER A 73 -3.66 2.57 -20.38
N TRP A 74 -4.18 2.54 -19.15
CA TRP A 74 -4.26 3.67 -18.23
C TRP A 74 -3.12 3.74 -17.20
N GLY A 75 -2.10 2.87 -17.30
CA GLY A 75 -0.83 3.01 -16.60
C GLY A 75 0.06 4.10 -17.23
N PRO A 76 1.31 4.28 -16.76
CA PRO A 76 2.00 3.56 -15.68
C PRO A 76 1.67 4.07 -14.27
N ASN A 77 0.98 5.19 -14.18
CA ASN A 77 0.62 5.82 -12.91
C ASN A 77 -0.89 5.81 -12.75
N TYR A 78 -1.38 5.37 -11.60
CA TYR A 78 -2.80 5.14 -11.37
C TYR A 78 -3.35 6.22 -10.47
N LEU A 79 -4.37 6.94 -10.96
CA LEU A 79 -5.03 8.03 -10.25
C LEU A 79 -6.44 7.63 -9.84
N ASN A 80 -6.74 7.72 -8.55
CA ASN A 80 -8.04 7.45 -7.98
C ASN A 80 -8.61 8.71 -7.32
N PHE A 81 -9.84 9.06 -7.66
CA PHE A 81 -10.58 10.14 -7.00
C PHE A 81 -11.59 9.54 -6.03
N ARG A 82 -11.75 10.17 -4.87
CA ARG A 82 -12.67 9.75 -3.80
C ARG A 82 -13.56 10.92 -3.39
N PHE A 83 -14.80 10.61 -3.04
CA PHE A 83 -15.74 11.53 -2.42
C PHE A 83 -16.53 10.76 -1.37
N PHE A 84 -16.74 11.35 -0.21
CA PHE A 84 -17.63 10.80 0.81
C PHE A 84 -18.47 11.89 1.47
N LEU A 85 -19.63 11.48 1.95
CA LEU A 85 -20.55 12.26 2.76
C LEU A 85 -21.23 11.30 3.75
N GLU A 86 -21.15 11.62 5.02
CA GLU A 86 -21.81 10.93 6.11
C GLU A 86 -22.62 11.94 6.94
N ASP A 87 -23.83 11.57 7.30
CA ASP A 87 -24.73 12.38 8.11
C ASP A 87 -25.61 11.44 8.95
N ASP A 88 -25.66 11.69 10.25
CA ASP A 88 -26.49 10.98 11.21
C ASP A 88 -27.72 11.79 11.67
N PHE A 89 -27.86 13.04 11.18
CA PHE A 89 -28.89 14.03 11.53
C PHE A 89 -28.93 14.47 13.01
N ASP A 90 -27.95 14.10 13.83
CA ASP A 90 -27.90 14.40 15.27
C ASP A 90 -26.58 15.05 15.68
N THR A 91 -25.47 14.72 15.01
CA THR A 91 -24.12 15.24 15.26
C THR A 91 -23.53 15.98 14.05
N ASP A 92 -22.20 16.08 13.96
CA ASP A 92 -21.50 16.78 12.88
C ASP A 92 -21.45 15.92 11.62
N SER A 93 -21.95 16.44 10.49
CA SER A 93 -21.81 15.77 9.20
C SER A 93 -20.36 15.71 8.75
N GLN A 94 -19.91 14.56 8.24
CA GLN A 94 -18.57 14.38 7.69
C GLN A 94 -18.59 14.39 6.18
N TYR A 95 -17.66 15.11 5.57
CA TYR A 95 -17.54 15.14 4.11
C TYR A 95 -16.09 15.26 3.70
N GLY A 96 -15.79 14.78 2.49
CA GLY A 96 -14.46 14.94 1.95
C GLY A 96 -14.37 14.61 0.47
N ILE A 97 -13.34 15.19 -0.14
CA ILE A 97 -12.85 14.83 -1.47
C ILE A 97 -11.40 14.39 -1.32
N GLY A 98 -11.02 13.37 -2.08
CA GLY A 98 -9.70 12.77 -2.01
C GLY A 98 -9.15 12.43 -3.38
N MET A 99 -7.84 12.34 -3.44
CA MET A 99 -7.07 11.91 -4.58
C MET A 99 -5.93 11.03 -4.10
N SER A 100 -5.76 9.88 -4.73
CA SER A 100 -4.65 8.96 -4.47
C SER A 100 -3.97 8.63 -5.80
N THR A 101 -2.65 8.79 -5.86
CA THR A 101 -1.86 8.45 -7.05
C THR A 101 -0.71 7.52 -6.71
N ASN A 102 -0.52 6.48 -7.53
CA ASN A 102 0.60 5.55 -7.42
C ASN A 102 1.51 5.71 -8.64
N PHE A 103 2.76 6.09 -8.40
CA PHE A 103 3.82 6.10 -9.40
C PHE A 103 4.58 4.78 -9.33
N THR A 104 4.62 4.04 -10.43
CA THR A 104 5.17 2.68 -10.44
C THR A 104 6.50 2.59 -11.19
N ASN A 105 7.28 1.55 -10.88
CA ASN A 105 8.57 1.23 -11.49
C ASN A 105 9.53 2.44 -11.66
N LEU A 106 9.71 3.21 -10.58
CA LEU A 106 10.58 4.38 -10.52
C LEU A 106 12.07 4.05 -10.71
N ASN A 107 12.44 2.77 -10.58
CA ASN A 107 13.78 2.27 -10.86
C ASN A 107 13.74 0.81 -11.37
N SER A 108 14.90 0.26 -11.75
CA SER A 108 15.02 -1.11 -12.28
C SER A 108 14.61 -2.24 -11.32
N HIS A 109 14.49 -1.93 -10.03
CA HIS A 109 14.09 -2.88 -8.98
C HIS A 109 12.60 -2.80 -8.65
N GLY A 110 11.85 -1.89 -9.28
CA GLY A 110 10.40 -1.75 -9.08
C GLY A 110 10.03 -0.82 -7.93
N ALA A 111 10.80 0.23 -7.67
CA ALA A 111 10.41 1.23 -6.68
C ALA A 111 9.06 1.89 -7.04
N GLU A 112 8.25 2.17 -6.03
CA GLU A 112 6.92 2.79 -6.18
C GLU A 112 6.78 3.97 -5.21
N MET A 113 6.00 4.97 -5.60
CA MET A 113 5.66 6.10 -4.74
C MET A 113 4.14 6.30 -4.71
N ALA A 114 3.57 6.32 -3.51
CA ALA A 114 2.18 6.68 -3.28
C ALA A 114 2.08 8.15 -2.82
N LEU A 115 1.09 8.87 -3.33
CA LEU A 115 0.73 10.22 -2.87
C LEU A 115 -0.79 10.27 -2.64
N ASN A 116 -1.18 10.61 -1.42
CA ASN A 116 -2.56 10.75 -0.98
C ASN A 116 -2.83 12.19 -0.56
N VAL A 117 -3.93 12.76 -1.04
CA VAL A 117 -4.41 14.09 -0.66
C VAL A 117 -5.89 13.99 -0.34
N GLU A 118 -6.29 14.43 0.84
CA GLU A 118 -7.68 14.49 1.28
C GLU A 118 -7.99 15.87 1.86
N MET A 119 -9.18 16.38 1.55
CA MET A 119 -9.66 17.68 1.99
C MET A 119 -11.14 17.57 2.35
N GLY A 120 -11.55 18.18 3.46
CA GLY A 120 -12.92 18.14 3.95
C GLY A 120 -12.98 18.41 5.44
N THR A 121 -13.79 17.62 6.13
CA THR A 121 -13.82 17.55 7.60
C THR A 121 -12.43 17.20 8.15
N ASP A 122 -11.85 16.12 7.64
CA ASP A 122 -10.45 15.76 7.89
C ASP A 122 -9.58 16.13 6.69
N LYS A 123 -8.29 16.34 6.93
CA LYS A 123 -7.31 16.70 5.91
C LYS A 123 -6.11 15.78 6.01
N LEU A 124 -5.61 15.33 4.86
CA LEU A 124 -4.41 14.51 4.76
C LEU A 124 -3.59 14.95 3.54
N ILE A 125 -2.28 15.06 3.71
CA ILE A 125 -1.31 15.03 2.63
C ILE A 125 -0.25 14.02 3.04
N GLU A 126 -0.13 12.94 2.30
CA GLU A 126 0.80 11.85 2.59
C GLU A 126 1.56 11.47 1.32
N ALA A 127 2.86 11.25 1.46
CA ALA A 127 3.68 10.65 0.43
C ALA A 127 4.53 9.53 1.03
N GLU A 128 4.54 8.38 0.37
CA GLU A 128 5.34 7.21 0.74
C GLU A 128 6.13 6.71 -0.47
N LEU A 129 7.44 6.55 -0.32
CA LEU A 129 8.32 5.91 -1.29
C LEU A 129 8.69 4.52 -0.76
N TYR A 130 8.38 3.50 -1.54
CA TYR A 130 8.80 2.12 -1.34
C TYR A 130 9.84 1.76 -2.39
N SER A 131 11.02 1.29 -1.97
CA SER A 131 12.11 0.97 -2.89
C SER A 131 12.71 -0.40 -2.57
N PRO A 132 12.44 -1.42 -3.39
CA PRO A 132 13.17 -2.67 -3.37
C PRO A 132 14.66 -2.44 -3.53
N VAL A 133 15.47 -3.16 -2.75
CA VAL A 133 16.93 -3.12 -2.85
C VAL A 133 17.43 -4.09 -3.93
N LEU A 134 16.65 -5.15 -4.19
CA LEU A 134 16.92 -6.18 -5.17
C LEU A 134 15.68 -6.40 -6.02
N SER A 135 15.85 -6.90 -7.25
CA SER A 135 14.74 -7.20 -8.16
C SER A 135 13.88 -8.40 -7.71
N SER A 136 14.25 -9.13 -6.65
CA SER A 136 13.36 -10.10 -5.99
C SER A 136 12.26 -9.43 -5.16
N GLN A 137 12.45 -8.15 -4.80
CA GLN A 137 11.55 -7.35 -3.97
C GLN A 137 11.30 -7.88 -2.56
N GLU A 138 12.08 -8.86 -2.11
CA GLU A 138 11.97 -9.42 -0.75
C GLU A 138 12.50 -8.49 0.34
N PHE A 139 13.41 -7.58 0.01
CA PHE A 139 13.98 -6.59 0.93
C PHE A 139 13.85 -5.20 0.35
N PHE A 140 13.39 -4.26 1.18
CA PHE A 140 13.10 -2.90 0.75
C PHE A 140 13.52 -1.86 1.79
N VAL A 141 13.64 -0.62 1.32
CA VAL A 141 13.70 0.58 2.14
C VAL A 141 12.47 1.43 1.85
N ALA A 142 11.92 2.07 2.88
CA ALA A 142 10.76 2.92 2.75
C ALA A 142 10.96 4.26 3.45
N GLY A 143 10.36 5.31 2.89
CA GLY A 143 10.32 6.63 3.48
C GLY A 143 8.92 7.22 3.35
N LYS A 144 8.36 7.70 4.46
CA LYS A 144 7.01 8.26 4.50
C LYS A 144 7.03 9.64 5.15
N VAL A 145 6.23 10.55 4.60
CA VAL A 145 5.90 11.84 5.23
C VAL A 145 4.41 12.06 5.15
N ALA A 146 3.80 12.52 6.24
CA ALA A 146 2.39 12.81 6.31
C ALA A 146 2.13 14.09 7.09
N TYR A 147 1.16 14.86 6.64
CA TYR A 147 0.55 15.95 7.39
C TYR A 147 -0.94 15.66 7.46
N SER A 148 -1.50 15.61 8.66
CA SER A 148 -2.93 15.41 8.88
C SER A 148 -3.52 16.44 9.82
N SER A 149 -4.82 16.68 9.68
CA SER A 149 -5.61 17.48 10.60
C SER A 149 -6.98 16.84 10.73
N GLU A 150 -7.30 16.36 11.94
CA GLU A 150 -8.45 15.50 12.19
C GLU A 150 -9.26 16.00 13.39
N GLY A 151 -10.58 15.88 13.30
CA GLY A 151 -11.48 16.05 14.44
C GLY A 151 -11.56 14.79 15.30
N ARG A 152 -11.40 14.93 16.62
CA ARG A 152 -11.56 13.83 17.57
C ARG A 152 -12.45 14.27 18.74
N ASN A 153 -13.27 13.35 19.22
CA ASN A 153 -14.10 13.56 20.40
C ASN A 153 -13.44 12.86 21.59
N LEU A 154 -12.94 13.64 22.55
CA LEU A 154 -12.38 13.10 23.79
C LEU A 154 -13.49 12.93 24.83
N PRO A 155 -13.68 11.73 25.41
CA PRO A 155 -14.68 11.53 26.46
C PRO A 155 -14.31 12.33 27.72
N VAL A 156 -15.31 12.91 28.38
CA VAL A 156 -15.09 13.79 29.56
C VAL A 156 -14.95 13.00 30.87
N SER A 157 -15.39 11.73 30.91
CA SER A 157 -15.22 10.86 32.09
C SER A 157 -14.83 9.43 31.70
N ASP A 158 -13.76 8.91 32.32
CA ASP A 158 -13.29 7.52 32.16
C ASP A 158 -14.09 6.49 32.98
N ASP A 159 -14.93 6.93 33.92
CA ASP A 159 -15.50 6.07 34.99
C ASP A 159 -16.95 5.62 34.73
N ASP A 160 -17.54 6.00 33.59
CA ASP A 160 -18.91 5.63 33.22
C ASP A 160 -18.94 4.87 31.89
N SER A 161 -19.03 3.54 32.00
CA SER A 161 -19.18 2.61 30.87
C SER A 161 -20.61 2.58 30.30
N SER A 162 -21.51 3.49 30.70
CA SER A 162 -22.85 3.60 30.15
C SER A 162 -22.86 4.30 28.78
N LEU A 163 -23.81 3.93 27.91
CA LEU A 163 -23.97 4.56 26.58
C LEU A 163 -24.21 6.09 26.65
N SER A 164 -24.58 6.63 27.83
CA SER A 164 -24.75 8.06 28.05
C SER A 164 -23.45 8.86 28.08
N SER A 165 -22.29 8.25 28.34
CA SER A 165 -21.00 8.94 28.32
C SER A 165 -20.53 9.31 26.89
N VAL A 166 -21.20 8.78 25.86
CA VAL A 166 -20.99 9.12 24.44
C VAL A 166 -21.54 10.51 24.09
N ASN A 167 -22.48 11.04 24.88
CA ASN A 167 -23.10 12.35 24.63
C ASN A 167 -22.27 13.54 25.16
N ASP A 168 -21.38 13.30 26.12
CA ASP A 168 -20.55 14.33 26.74
C ASP A 168 -19.09 14.15 26.31
N PHE A 169 -18.71 14.88 25.26
CA PHE A 169 -17.35 14.87 24.72
C PHE A 169 -16.75 16.28 24.60
N LEU A 170 -15.43 16.35 24.61
CA LEU A 170 -14.67 17.53 24.26
C LEU A 170 -14.14 17.37 22.83
N PRO A 171 -14.68 18.10 21.84
CA PRO A 171 -14.17 18.06 20.49
C PRO A 171 -12.81 18.75 20.45
N VAL A 172 -11.81 18.04 19.95
CA VAL A 172 -10.45 18.54 19.74
C VAL A 172 -10.04 18.39 18.28
N SER A 173 -9.27 19.34 17.77
CA SER A 173 -8.56 19.18 16.51
C SER A 173 -7.13 18.72 16.79
N TYR A 174 -6.73 17.64 16.13
CA TYR A 174 -5.40 17.08 16.19
C TYR A 174 -4.70 17.35 14.86
N THR A 175 -3.70 18.23 14.86
CA THR A 175 -2.88 18.49 13.68
C THR A 175 -1.50 17.89 13.89
N GLU A 176 -1.03 17.06 12.95
CA GLU A 176 0.20 16.32 13.09
C GLU A 176 1.01 16.29 11.79
N PHE A 177 2.32 16.38 11.93
CA PHE A 177 3.29 16.04 10.90
C PHE A 177 4.06 14.78 11.35
N VAL A 178 4.10 13.77 10.49
CA VAL A 178 4.80 12.51 10.70
C VAL A 178 5.85 12.31 9.61
N SER A 179 7.04 11.83 9.99
CA SER A 179 8.05 11.36 9.07
C SER A 179 8.63 10.03 9.53
N GLU A 180 8.78 9.09 8.61
CA GLU A 180 9.27 7.75 8.87
C GLU A 180 10.35 7.36 7.87
N ILE A 181 11.33 6.60 8.37
CA ILE A 181 12.30 5.88 7.54
C ILE A 181 12.36 4.46 8.06
N ALA A 182 12.22 3.49 7.17
CA ALA A 182 12.16 2.09 7.52
C ALA A 182 12.91 1.19 6.54
N ILE A 183 13.25 0.00 7.04
CA ILE A 183 13.63 -1.15 6.24
C ILE A 183 12.59 -2.23 6.46
N GLY A 184 12.43 -3.13 5.48
CA GLY A 184 11.50 -4.23 5.65
C GLY A 184 11.80 -5.42 4.77
N ILE A 185 11.10 -6.51 5.10
CA ILE A 185 11.08 -7.73 4.32
C ILE A 185 9.67 -8.07 3.88
N GLN A 186 9.54 -8.53 2.64
CA GLN A 186 8.29 -8.96 2.04
C GLN A 186 8.51 -10.32 1.34
N PRO A 187 8.52 -11.44 2.09
CA PRO A 187 8.76 -12.77 1.51
C PRO A 187 7.66 -13.21 0.53
N THR A 188 6.44 -12.70 0.71
CA THR A 188 5.31 -12.88 -0.21
C THR A 188 4.56 -11.57 -0.34
N LEU A 189 3.73 -11.42 -1.38
CA LEU A 189 2.97 -10.18 -1.61
C LEU A 189 1.96 -9.83 -0.52
N TRP A 190 1.60 -10.80 0.30
CA TRP A 190 0.61 -10.66 1.36
C TRP A 190 1.25 -10.63 2.75
N GLN A 191 2.57 -10.55 2.86
CA GLN A 191 3.26 -10.57 4.15
C GLN A 191 4.38 -9.54 4.17
N GLU A 192 4.31 -8.59 5.09
CA GLU A 192 5.33 -7.54 5.28
C GLU A 192 5.75 -7.47 6.75
N LEU A 193 7.05 -7.31 6.99
CA LEU A 193 7.60 -6.86 8.27
C LEU A 193 8.43 -5.61 8.03
N ARG A 194 8.11 -4.54 8.74
CA ARG A 194 8.75 -3.22 8.65
C ARG A 194 9.31 -2.81 10.00
N LEU A 195 10.55 -2.34 10.01
CA LEU A 195 11.22 -1.77 11.19
C LEU A 195 11.76 -0.39 10.83
N GLY A 196 11.47 0.61 11.66
CA GLY A 196 11.85 1.98 11.32
C GLY A 196 11.89 2.94 12.49
N GLY A 197 12.31 4.17 12.19
CA GLY A 197 12.20 5.31 13.08
C GLY A 197 11.04 6.21 12.64
N ARG A 198 10.29 6.72 13.62
CA ARG A 198 9.19 7.67 13.43
C ARG A 198 9.49 8.95 14.22
N TYR A 199 9.32 10.08 13.56
CA TYR A 199 9.26 11.40 14.19
C TYR A 199 7.86 11.96 13.94
N SER A 200 7.24 12.47 15.00
CA SER A 200 5.93 13.11 14.93
C SER A 200 5.95 14.42 15.71
N SER A 201 5.36 15.48 15.17
CA SER A 201 5.16 16.74 15.87
C SER A 201 3.84 17.35 15.50
N GLY A 202 3.16 17.96 16.46
CA GLY A 202 1.83 18.47 16.22
C GLY A 202 1.29 19.26 17.39
N SER A 203 0.02 19.61 17.27
CA SER A 203 -0.69 20.40 18.26
C SER A 203 -2.10 19.86 18.44
N ILE A 204 -2.58 19.93 19.68
CA ILE A 204 -3.95 19.62 20.06
C ILE A 204 -4.64 20.92 20.47
N GLU A 205 -5.78 21.23 19.86
CA GLU A 205 -6.57 22.41 20.20
C GLU A 205 -8.04 22.03 20.48
N LEU A 206 -8.69 22.75 21.41
CA LEU A 206 -10.11 22.55 21.66
C LEU A 206 -10.92 23.22 20.54
N SER A 207 -11.72 22.43 19.82
CA SER A 207 -12.46 22.89 18.63
C SER A 207 -13.46 24.00 18.95
N THR A 208 -13.96 24.08 20.19
CA THR A 208 -14.99 25.05 20.62
C THR A 208 -14.43 26.31 21.29
N LEU A 209 -13.20 26.28 21.81
CA LEU A 209 -12.58 27.43 22.49
C LEU A 209 -11.10 27.57 22.09
N ALA A 210 -10.86 28.01 20.86
CA ALA A 210 -9.50 28.26 20.34
C ALA A 210 -8.70 29.28 21.20
N SER A 211 -9.36 30.13 21.99
CA SER A 211 -8.73 31.10 22.88
C SER A 211 -7.99 30.49 24.08
N VAL A 212 -8.22 29.21 24.39
CA VAL A 212 -7.55 28.48 25.48
C VAL A 212 -6.12 28.12 25.11
N GLY A 213 -5.76 28.22 23.83
CA GLY A 213 -4.44 27.88 23.29
C GLY A 213 -4.34 26.42 22.84
N ASN A 214 -3.18 26.06 22.32
CA ASN A 214 -2.84 24.73 21.82
C ASN A 214 -1.86 24.02 22.75
N LEU A 215 -1.95 22.69 22.78
CA LEU A 215 -0.95 21.82 23.40
C LEU A 215 -0.07 21.21 22.31
N ASP A 216 1.17 21.68 22.22
CA ASP A 216 2.15 21.15 21.29
C ASP A 216 2.78 19.86 21.84
N PHE A 217 3.09 18.93 20.93
CA PHE A 217 3.81 17.71 21.26
C PHE A 217 4.87 17.40 20.21
N GLU A 218 5.90 16.68 20.64
CA GLU A 218 6.92 16.10 19.80
C GLU A 218 7.19 14.68 20.29
N ARG A 219 7.25 13.73 19.36
CA ARG A 219 7.46 12.30 19.64
C ARG A 219 8.52 11.76 18.68
N ARG A 220 9.36 10.89 19.23
CA ARG A 220 10.39 10.17 18.48
C ARG A 220 10.39 8.76 18.99
N GLY A 221 10.34 7.80 18.08
CA GLY A 221 10.28 6.40 18.48
C GLY A 221 10.79 5.47 17.41
N LEU A 222 11.01 4.24 17.83
CA LEU A 222 11.27 3.12 16.94
C LEU A 222 10.01 2.29 16.83
N PHE A 223 9.68 1.85 15.62
CA PHE A 223 8.51 1.04 15.39
C PHE A 223 8.84 -0.30 14.74
N ALA A 224 7.97 -1.27 15.00
CA ALA A 224 7.86 -2.52 14.29
C ALA A 224 6.42 -2.69 13.82
N ASN A 225 6.21 -2.89 12.52
CA ASN A 225 4.93 -3.22 11.94
C ASN A 225 5.01 -4.57 11.24
N TYR A 226 4.05 -5.46 11.50
CA TYR A 226 3.90 -6.74 10.83
C TYR A 226 2.49 -6.86 10.25
N ARG A 227 2.41 -7.12 8.94
CA ARG A 227 1.16 -7.30 8.22
C ARG A 227 1.13 -8.66 7.52
N LEU A 228 -0.01 -9.35 7.64
CA LEU A 228 -0.34 -10.56 6.88
C LEU A 228 -1.77 -10.43 6.36
N ASP A 229 -1.95 -10.42 5.04
CA ASP A 229 -3.25 -10.18 4.40
C ASP A 229 -3.56 -11.24 3.34
N THR A 230 -4.18 -12.34 3.76
CA THR A 230 -4.56 -13.43 2.85
C THR A 230 -6.04 -13.39 2.46
N LEU A 231 -6.69 -12.23 2.59
CA LEU A 231 -8.09 -12.07 2.23
C LEU A 231 -8.29 -12.26 0.72
N ASP A 232 -9.43 -12.85 0.34
CA ASP A 232 -9.79 -12.99 -1.06
C ASP A 232 -10.37 -11.72 -1.68
N ASP A 233 -11.04 -10.90 -0.87
CA ASP A 233 -11.54 -9.59 -1.22
C ASP A 233 -11.38 -8.66 -0.01
N PHE A 234 -10.88 -7.44 -0.23
CA PHE A 234 -10.63 -6.49 0.84
C PHE A 234 -11.93 -5.85 1.39
N ALA A 235 -12.93 -5.64 0.53
CA ALA A 235 -14.18 -4.97 0.90
C ALA A 235 -15.25 -5.96 1.40
N PHE A 236 -15.30 -7.17 0.84
CA PHE A 236 -16.27 -8.22 1.17
C PHE A 236 -15.60 -9.59 1.33
N PRO A 237 -14.72 -9.77 2.33
CA PRO A 237 -13.96 -11.00 2.51
C PRO A 237 -14.88 -12.20 2.78
N THR A 238 -14.64 -13.32 2.08
CA THR A 238 -15.34 -14.59 2.34
C THR A 238 -14.43 -15.68 2.91
N ARG A 239 -13.12 -15.52 2.75
CA ARG A 239 -12.08 -16.44 3.23
C ARG A 239 -10.77 -15.68 3.47
N GLY A 240 -9.90 -16.25 4.30
CA GLY A 240 -8.59 -15.69 4.60
C GLY A 240 -8.49 -15.06 5.99
N LEU A 241 -7.38 -14.34 6.22
CA LEU A 241 -7.04 -13.70 7.49
C LEU A 241 -6.30 -12.39 7.22
N LEU A 242 -6.65 -11.35 7.99
CA LEU A 242 -5.88 -10.12 8.12
C LEU A 242 -5.29 -10.03 9.53
N VAL A 243 -3.97 -9.85 9.61
CA VAL A 243 -3.23 -9.50 10.83
C VAL A 243 -2.47 -8.22 10.54
N ASP A 244 -2.66 -7.20 11.37
CA ASP A 244 -1.88 -5.97 11.34
C ASP A 244 -1.48 -5.63 12.78
N LEU A 245 -0.17 -5.63 13.05
CA LEU A 245 0.40 -5.42 14.36
C LEU A 245 1.42 -4.30 14.28
N GLU A 246 1.15 -3.17 14.92
CA GLU A 246 2.12 -2.09 15.09
C GLU A 246 2.52 -1.95 16.57
N TYR A 247 3.82 -1.78 16.79
CA TYR A 247 4.38 -1.46 18.09
C TYR A 247 5.37 -0.30 17.94
N LEU A 248 5.16 0.79 18.68
CA LEU A 248 6.00 1.99 18.71
C LEU A 248 6.51 2.22 20.13
N VAL A 249 7.82 2.42 20.29
CA VAL A 249 8.51 2.71 21.56
C VAL A 249 9.20 4.06 21.51
#